data_AF-A0A1Y4N343-F1
#
_entry.id   AF-A0A1Y4N343-F1
#
_cell.length_a   1.000
_cell.length_b   1.000
_cell.length_c   1.000
_cell.angle_alpha   90.00
_cell.angle_beta   90.00
_cell.angle_gamma   90.00
#
_symmetry.space_group_name_H-M   'P 1'
#
loop_
_entity.id
_entity.type
_entity.pdbx_description
1 polymer ?
#
loop_
_entity_poly.entity_id
_entity_poly.type
_entity_poly.pdbx_seq_one_letter_code
_entity_poly.pdbx_strand_id
1 'polypeptide(L)'
;MTLQEASDQYQIPFHILKEYEDWGLCEAAKKVVGERQYDQDDLERLGLITTLYDIVFSTEEVEVYMRLLEEPKSEQTRLRMLNQRRDAALDELHLRERLLQRLDYLRHEIQNQK
;
A
#
# COMPACT_ATOMS: atom_id res chain seq x y z
N MET A 1 -10.10 2.03 20.43
CA MET A 1 -8.90 2.90 20.51
C MET A 1 -9.17 4.20 19.78
N THR A 2 -8.68 5.34 20.27
CA THR A 2 -8.88 6.63 19.57
C THR A 2 -8.01 6.71 18.31
N LEU A 3 -8.38 7.60 17.39
CA LEU A 3 -7.65 7.83 16.15
C LEU A 3 -6.18 8.23 16.39
N GLN A 4 -5.92 9.02 17.43
CA GLN A 4 -4.58 9.47 17.77
C GLN A 4 -3.72 8.32 18.32
N GLU A 5 -4.28 7.48 19.19
CA GLU A 5 -3.59 6.29 19.70
C GLU A 5 -3.27 5.28 18.58
N ALA A 6 -4.19 5.10 17.62
CA ALA A 6 -3.95 4.22 16.47
C ALA A 6 -2.82 4.74 15.57
N SER A 7 -2.81 6.05 15.29
CA SER A 7 -1.75 6.68 14.50
C SER A 7 -0.40 6.61 15.20
N ASP A 8 -0.35 6.87 16.52
CA ASP A 8 0.90 6.86 17.29
C ASP A 8 1.46 5.44 17.47
N GLN A 9 0.59 4.45 17.73
CA GLN A 9 1.01 3.07 18.00
C GLN A 9 1.37 2.28 16.73
N TYR A 10 0.64 2.50 15.64
CA TYR A 10 0.80 1.75 14.38
C TYR A 10 1.43 2.56 13.25
N GLN A 11 1.81 3.82 13.54
CA GLN A 11 2.41 4.77 12.59
C GLN A 11 1.56 5.00 11.33
N ILE A 12 0.24 4.86 11.44
CA ILE A 12 -0.68 4.98 10.32
C ILE A 12 -0.89 6.48 10.03
N PRO A 13 -0.54 6.97 8.83
CA PRO A 13 -0.74 8.36 8.47
C PRO A 13 -2.22 8.79 8.51
N PHE A 14 -2.47 10.03 8.94
CA PHE A 14 -3.83 10.58 9.06
C PHE A 14 -4.62 10.59 7.74
N HIS A 15 -3.94 10.73 6.60
CA HIS A 15 -4.62 10.72 5.29
C HIS A 15 -5.24 9.35 4.98
N ILE A 16 -4.60 8.24 5.38
CA ILE A 16 -5.12 6.88 5.20
C ILE A 16 -6.40 6.69 6.02
N LEU A 17 -6.41 7.19 7.26
CA LEU A 17 -7.58 7.13 8.13
C LEU A 17 -8.79 7.83 7.49
N LYS A 18 -8.55 9.00 6.86
CA LYS A 18 -9.60 9.74 6.16
C LYS A 18 -10.11 9.00 4.93
N GLU A 19 -9.22 8.46 4.10
CA GLU A 19 -9.61 7.67 2.92
C GLU A 19 -10.42 6.43 3.30
N TYR A 20 -10.00 5.73 4.35
CA TYR A 20 -10.72 4.56 4.88
C TYR A 20 -12.14 4.93 5.36
N GLU A 21 -12.30 6.10 5.98
CA GLU A 21 -13.62 6.64 6.34
C GLU A 21 -14.45 7.03 5.11
N ASP A 22 -13.83 7.70 4.14
CA ASP A 22 -14.48 8.16 2.90
C ASP A 22 -14.99 6.97 2.06
N TRP A 23 -14.31 5.82 2.10
CA TRP A 23 -14.75 4.58 1.45
C TRP A 23 -15.96 3.91 2.13
N GLY A 24 -16.31 4.33 3.35
CA GLY A 24 -17.44 3.80 4.10
C GLY A 24 -17.25 2.36 4.61
N LEU A 25 -16.00 1.89 4.68
CA LEU A 25 -15.64 0.53 5.13
C LEU A 25 -15.64 0.39 6.66
N CYS A 26 -15.61 1.51 7.39
CA CYS A 26 -15.65 1.52 8.85
C CYS A 26 -17.10 1.52 9.35
N GLU A 27 -17.56 0.44 9.98
CA GLU A 27 -18.88 0.40 10.63
C GLU A 27 -18.98 1.40 11.80
N ALA A 28 -17.84 1.73 12.43
CA ALA A 28 -17.77 2.74 13.49
C ALA A 28 -18.03 4.17 12.99
N ALA A 29 -18.05 4.42 11.68
CA ALA A 29 -18.45 5.70 11.09
C ALA A 29 -19.91 6.11 11.39
N LYS A 30 -20.73 5.18 11.93
CA LYS A 30 -22.07 5.48 12.45
C LYS A 30 -22.07 6.17 13.83
N LYS A 31 -20.92 6.27 14.51
CA LYS A 31 -20.81 6.93 15.82
C LYS A 31 -20.44 8.41 15.67
N VAL A 32 -20.98 9.22 16.58
CA VAL A 32 -20.87 10.70 16.62
C VAL A 32 -19.41 11.14 16.49
N VAL A 33 -19.17 12.22 15.73
CA VAL A 33 -17.88 12.79 15.27
C VAL A 33 -16.80 12.98 16.36
N GLY A 34 -17.12 12.85 17.65
CA GLY A 34 -16.17 13.01 18.76
C GLY A 34 -15.70 11.73 19.46
N GLU A 35 -16.30 10.56 19.20
CA GLU A 35 -16.01 9.30 19.91
C GLU A 35 -15.73 8.13 18.95
N ARG A 36 -15.06 8.41 17.84
CA ARG A 36 -14.66 7.37 16.90
C ARG A 36 -13.63 6.46 17.58
N GLN A 37 -14.07 5.23 17.82
CA GLN A 37 -13.24 4.17 18.38
C GLN A 37 -13.07 3.11 17.29
N TYR A 38 -11.81 2.87 16.92
CA TYR A 38 -11.43 1.73 16.08
C TYR A 38 -11.35 0.48 16.95
N ASP A 39 -11.93 -0.60 16.46
CA ASP A 39 -11.76 -1.93 17.02
C ASP A 39 -10.52 -2.61 16.43
N GLN A 40 -10.27 -3.85 16.85
CA GLN A 40 -9.09 -4.60 16.40
C GLN A 40 -9.13 -4.87 14.89
N ASP A 41 -10.31 -5.14 14.33
CA ASP A 41 -10.49 -5.47 12.91
C ASP A 41 -10.22 -4.25 12.02
N ASP A 42 -10.66 -3.06 12.45
CA ASP A 42 -10.34 -1.80 11.79
C ASP A 42 -8.83 -1.53 11.75
N LEU A 43 -8.11 -1.84 12.83
CA LEU A 43 -6.64 -1.65 12.87
C LEU A 43 -5.93 -2.61 11.92
N GLU A 44 -6.38 -3.86 11.83
CA GLU A 44 -5.84 -4.83 10.88
C GLU A 44 -6.06 -4.38 9.44
N ARG A 45 -7.25 -3.84 9.13
CA ARG A 45 -7.56 -3.25 7.82
C ARG A 45 -6.69 -2.04 7.50
N LEU A 46 -6.49 -1.13 8.45
CA LEU A 46 -5.64 0.06 8.27
C LEU A 46 -4.16 -0.32 8.10
N GLY A 47 -3.67 -1.33 8.82
CA GLY A 47 -2.33 -1.87 8.63
C GLY A 47 -2.15 -2.51 7.24
N LEU A 48 -3.18 -3.21 6.75
CA LEU A 48 -3.19 -3.74 5.39
C LEU A 48 -3.17 -2.62 4.34
N ILE A 49 -3.98 -1.57 4.50
CA ILE A 49 -3.98 -0.41 3.60
C ILE A 49 -2.59 0.23 3.54
N THR A 50 -1.96 0.42 4.70
CA THR A 50 -0.59 0.94 4.78
C THR A 50 0.38 0.07 3.99
N THR A 51 0.30 -1.25 4.18
CA THR A 51 1.14 -2.21 3.44
C THR A 51 0.91 -2.13 1.93
N LEU A 52 -0.35 -1.99 1.48
CA LEU A 52 -0.67 -1.88 0.06
C LEU A 52 -0.06 -0.60 -0.55
N TYR A 53 -0.11 0.52 0.16
CA TYR A 53 0.55 1.76 -0.26
C TYR A 53 2.08 1.63 -0.27
N ASP A 54 2.68 0.92 0.68
CA ASP A 54 4.13 0.66 0.71
C ASP A 54 4.59 -0.16 -0.50
N ILE A 55 3.74 -1.07 -0.99
CA ILE A 55 3.95 -1.78 -2.27
C ILE A 55 3.37 -1.02 -3.48
N VAL A 56 3.21 0.30 -3.31
CA VAL A 56 2.94 1.32 -4.33
C VAL A 56 1.52 1.26 -4.90
N PHE A 57 0.57 0.55 -4.30
CA PHE A 57 -0.81 0.52 -4.83
C PHE A 57 -1.38 1.93 -4.90
N SER A 58 -2.10 2.22 -5.99
CA SER A 58 -2.85 3.47 -6.09
C SER A 58 -4.06 3.43 -5.16
N THR A 59 -4.55 4.61 -4.76
CA THR A 59 -5.75 4.76 -3.93
C THR A 59 -6.94 3.97 -4.48
N GLU A 60 -7.13 3.97 -5.81
CA GLU A 60 -8.19 3.22 -6.49
C GLU A 60 -8.00 1.70 -6.33
N GLU A 61 -6.78 1.19 -6.51
CA GLU A 61 -6.50 -0.24 -6.36
C GLU A 61 -6.59 -0.70 -4.90
N VAL A 62 -6.20 0.15 -3.96
CA VAL A 62 -6.37 -0.11 -2.53
C VAL A 62 -7.86 -0.22 -2.20
N GLU A 63 -8.68 0.73 -2.63
CA GLU A 63 -10.13 0.69 -2.41
C GLU A 63 -10.75 -0.60 -2.98
N VAL A 64 -10.40 -0.95 -4.22
CA VAL A 64 -10.86 -2.20 -4.86
C VAL A 64 -10.41 -3.42 -4.05
N TYR A 65 -9.15 -3.47 -3.61
CA TYR A 65 -8.64 -4.57 -2.80
C TYR A 65 -9.41 -4.70 -1.48
N MET A 66 -9.71 -3.59 -0.83
CA MET A 66 -10.46 -3.56 0.42
C MET A 66 -11.90 -4.00 0.26
N ARG A 67 -12.59 -3.55 -0.81
CA ARG A 67 -13.94 -4.03 -1.14
C ARG A 67 -13.97 -5.53 -1.42
N LEU A 68 -12.97 -6.04 -2.14
CA LEU A 68 -12.82 -7.49 -2.38
C LEU A 68 -12.63 -8.27 -1.08
N LEU A 69 -12.08 -7.69 -0.03
CA LEU A 69 -11.89 -8.37 1.26
C LEU A 69 -13.23 -8.77 1.91
N GLU A 70 -14.29 -8.02 1.64
CA GLU A 70 -15.66 -8.29 2.13
C GLU A 70 -16.41 -9.32 1.27
N GLU A 71 -15.94 -9.56 0.05
CA GLU A 71 -16.57 -10.48 -0.89
C GLU A 71 -16.14 -11.95 -0.65
N PRO A 72 -17.10 -12.90 -0.60
CA PRO A 72 -16.75 -14.31 -0.48
C PRO A 72 -16.01 -14.80 -1.74
N LYS A 73 -14.95 -15.58 -1.55
CA LYS A 73 -14.13 -16.20 -2.62
C LYS A 73 -13.36 -15.19 -3.50
N SER A 74 -13.06 -14.00 -3.00
CA SER A 74 -12.26 -12.99 -3.70
C SER A 74 -10.74 -13.28 -3.73
N GLU A 75 -10.28 -14.31 -3.03
CA GLU A 75 -8.86 -14.64 -2.84
C GLU A 75 -8.08 -14.71 -4.16
N GLN A 76 -8.66 -15.33 -5.19
CA GLN A 76 -8.01 -15.44 -6.50
C GLN A 76 -7.82 -14.07 -7.17
N THR A 77 -8.80 -13.18 -7.06
CA THR A 77 -8.71 -11.82 -7.62
C THR A 77 -7.68 -10.99 -6.85
N ARG A 78 -7.67 -11.07 -5.52
CA ARG A 78 -6.67 -10.40 -4.68
C ARG A 78 -5.24 -10.89 -4.97
N LEU A 79 -5.05 -12.21 -5.12
CA LEU A 79 -3.77 -12.79 -5.52
C LEU A 79 -3.34 -12.31 -6.92
N ARG A 80 -4.27 -12.18 -7.86
CA ARG A 80 -3.97 -11.64 -9.18
C ARG A 80 -3.49 -10.19 -9.12
N MET A 81 -4.11 -9.34 -8.32
CA MET A 81 -3.67 -7.94 -8.13
C MET A 81 -2.25 -7.89 -7.56
N LEU A 82 -1.95 -8.72 -6.55
CA LEU A 82 -0.61 -8.81 -5.96
C LEU A 82 0.43 -9.31 -6.97
N ASN A 83 0.09 -10.32 -7.79
CA ASN A 83 0.99 -10.82 -8.84
C ASN A 83 1.26 -9.76 -9.90
N GLN A 84 0.24 -9.02 -10.34
CA GLN A 84 0.42 -7.90 -11.27
C GLN A 84 1.36 -6.85 -10.69
N ARG A 85 1.24 -6.55 -9.40
CA ARG A 85 2.16 -5.63 -8.74
C ARG A 85 3.60 -6.14 -8.72
N ARG A 86 3.76 -7.41 -8.36
CA ARG A 86 5.05 -8.08 -8.32
C ARG A 86 5.73 -8.04 -9.69
N ASP A 87 4.99 -8.35 -10.75
CA ASP A 87 5.55 -8.37 -12.11
C ASP A 87 5.95 -6.96 -12.57
N ALA A 88 5.15 -5.93 -12.28
CA ALA A 88 5.51 -4.54 -12.57
C ALA A 88 6.78 -4.09 -11.81
N ALA A 89 6.92 -4.47 -10.54
CA ALA A 89 8.12 -4.18 -9.76
C ALA A 89 9.36 -4.89 -10.32
N LEU A 90 9.21 -6.13 -10.78
CA LEU A 90 10.29 -6.88 -11.45
C LEU A 90 10.72 -6.19 -12.76
N ASP A 91 9.77 -5.75 -13.58
CA ASP A 91 10.07 -5.01 -14.81
C ASP A 91 10.88 -3.72 -14.52
N GLU A 92 10.53 -2.99 -13.45
CA GLU A 92 11.26 -1.80 -13.03
C GLU A 92 12.68 -2.15 -12.54
N LEU A 93 12.84 -3.22 -11.76
CA LEU A 93 14.17 -3.70 -11.34
C LEU A 93 15.03 -4.05 -12.55
N HIS A 94 14.50 -4.80 -13.51
CA HIS A 94 15.20 -5.18 -14.75
C HIS A 94 15.58 -3.94 -15.59
N LEU A 95 14.77 -2.88 -15.56
CA LEU A 95 15.14 -1.60 -16.18
C LEU A 95 16.31 -0.94 -15.44
N ARG A 96 16.23 -0.83 -14.11
CA ARG A 96 17.28 -0.19 -13.28
C ARG A 96 18.62 -0.94 -13.40
N GLU A 97 18.61 -2.26 -13.44
CA GLU A 97 19.80 -3.08 -13.68
C GLU A 97 20.46 -2.75 -15.03
N ARG A 98 19.67 -2.66 -16.11
CA ARG A 98 20.21 -2.28 -17.44
C ARG A 98 20.79 -0.88 -17.46
N LEU A 99 20.19 0.07 -16.73
CA LEU A 99 20.73 1.42 -16.61
C LEU A 99 22.04 1.43 -15.82
N LEU A 100 22.14 0.65 -14.75
CA LEU A 100 23.36 0.50 -13.97
C LEU A 100 24.51 -0.07 -14.81
N GLN A 101 24.24 -1.11 -15.61
CA GLN A 101 25.24 -1.67 -16.54
C GLN A 101 25.79 -0.63 -17.53
N ARG A 102 24.93 0.27 -18.03
CA ARG A 102 25.37 1.37 -18.92
C ARG A 102 26.25 2.38 -18.18
N LEU A 103 25.91 2.71 -16.93
CA LEU A 103 26.74 3.58 -16.10
C LEU A 103 28.12 2.95 -15.85
N ASP A 104 28.16 1.67 -15.51
CA ASP A 104 29.40 0.96 -15.26
C ASP A 104 30.27 0.84 -16.51
N TYR A 105 29.65 0.62 -17.68
CA TYR A 105 30.36 0.68 -18.95
C TYR A 105 31.05 2.04 -19.16
N LEU A 106 30.32 3.15 -19.01
CA LEU A 106 30.89 4.49 -19.16
C LEU A 106 32.01 4.78 -18.15
N ARG A 107 31.85 4.32 -16.91
CA ARG A 107 32.90 4.44 -15.87
C ARG A 107 34.16 3.69 -16.27
N HIS A 108 34.03 2.47 -16.78
CA HIS A 108 35.14 1.64 -17.23
C HIS A 108 35.88 2.27 -18.42
N GLU A 109 35.15 2.79 -19.42
CA GLU A 109 35.75 3.49 -20.56
C GLU A 109 36.62 4.67 -20.11
N ILE A 110 36.13 5.49 -19.17
CA ILE A 110 36.91 6.63 -18.63
C ILE A 110 38.13 6.15 -17.85
N GLN A 111 38.01 5.07 -17.08
CA GLN A 111 39.11 4.54 -16.27
C GLN A 111 40.25 3.94 -17.12
N ASN A 112 39.93 3.39 -18.29
CA ASN A 112 40.89 2.76 -19.20
C ASN A 112 41.49 3.71 -20.25
N GLN A 113 41.08 4.98 -20.29
CA GLN A 113 41.70 6.02 -21.13
C GLN A 113 43.02 6.57 -20.55
N LYS A 114 43.70 5.81 -19.68
CA LYS A 114 45.04 6.13 -19.16
C LYS A 114 46.10 5.27 -19.84
#